data_AF-A0A6V7J871-F1
#
_entry.id   AF-A0A6V7J871-F1
#
_cell.length_a   1.000
_cell.length_b   1.000
_cell.length_c   1.000
_cell.angle_alpha   90.00
_cell.angle_beta   90.00
_cell.angle_gamma   90.00
#
_symmetry.space_group_name_H-M   'P 1'
#
loop_
_entity.id
_entity.type
_entity.pdbx_description
1 polymer ?
#
loop_
_entity_poly.entity_id
_entity_poly.type
_entity_poly.pdbx_seq_one_letter_code
_entity_poly.pdbx_strand_id
1 'polypeptide(L)' 'ATSGGDHLMKVTLDHIEGELCGKMFENEAGGRQMKDGLVPSQICAGVMEGGKDTCQ' A
#
# COMPACT_ATOMS: atom_id res chain seq x y z
N ALA A 1 10.41 11.78 15.33
CA ALA A 1 9.83 12.95 14.63
C ALA A 1 8.42 12.56 14.23
N THR A 2 7.43 13.12 14.90
CA THR A 2 6.00 12.85 14.67
C THR A 2 5.36 14.18 14.34
N SER A 3 5.35 14.55 13.08
CA SER A 3 4.42 15.57 12.60
C SER A 3 3.48 14.86 11.64
N GLY A 4 2.47 14.21 12.20
CA GLY A 4 1.25 13.99 11.44
C GLY A 4 0.72 15.36 11.01
N GLY A 5 0.10 15.44 9.83
CA GLY A 5 -0.39 16.71 9.33
C GLY A 5 -1.47 17.30 10.25
N ASP A 6 -1.30 18.57 10.66
CA ASP A 6 -2.30 19.29 11.48
C ASP A 6 -3.60 19.60 10.69
N HIS A 7 -3.55 19.45 9.37
CA HIS A 7 -4.66 19.64 8.45
C HIS A 7 -4.92 18.39 7.64
N LEU A 8 -6.19 18.15 7.31
CA LEU A 8 -6.58 17.04 6.45
C LEU A 8 -5.97 17.21 5.05
N MET A 9 -5.16 16.24 4.65
CA MET A 9 -4.50 16.22 3.36
C MET A 9 -5.12 15.18 2.42
N LYS A 10 -4.86 15.34 1.11
CA LYS A 10 -5.25 14.36 0.10
C LYS A 10 -4.10 14.10 -0.86
N VAL A 11 -4.08 12.90 -1.43
CA VAL A 11 -3.17 12.51 -2.51
C VAL A 11 -3.96 11.73 -3.56
N THR A 12 -3.55 11.84 -4.82
CA THR A 12 -4.05 11.00 -5.91
C THR A 12 -2.99 9.96 -6.22
N LEU A 13 -3.40 8.70 -6.21
CA LEU A 13 -2.58 7.53 -6.48
C LEU A 13 -3.17 6.75 -7.65
N ASP A 14 -2.34 5.93 -8.30
CA ASP A 14 -2.76 5.10 -9.41
C ASP A 14 -3.27 3.76 -8.89
N HIS A 15 -4.28 3.19 -9.58
CA HIS A 15 -4.70 1.82 -9.33
C HIS A 15 -3.65 0.86 -9.88
N ILE A 16 -3.23 -0.10 -9.05
CA ILE A 16 -2.25 -1.12 -9.42
C ILE A 16 -2.96 -2.47 -9.49
N GLU A 17 -2.78 -3.17 -10.60
CA GLU A 17 -3.37 -4.49 -10.84
C GLU A 17 -2.99 -5.49 -9.74
N GLY A 18 -3.99 -6.25 -9.27
CA GLY A 18 -3.84 -7.16 -8.13
C GLY A 18 -2.74 -8.20 -8.31
N GLU A 19 -2.59 -8.75 -9.52
CA GLU A 19 -1.54 -9.74 -9.86
C GLU A 19 -0.13 -9.15 -9.74
N LEU A 20 0.05 -7.89 -10.15
CA LEU A 20 1.34 -7.20 -10.06
C LEU A 20 1.65 -6.89 -8.59
N CYS A 21 0.65 -6.41 -7.85
CA CYS A 21 0.79 -6.11 -6.44
C CYS A 21 1.06 -7.36 -5.60
N GLY A 22 0.33 -8.46 -5.86
CA GLY A 22 0.51 -9.74 -5.18
C GLY A 22 1.96 -10.21 -5.27
N LYS A 23 2.57 -10.14 -6.46
CA LYS A 23 3.98 -10.46 -6.67
C LYS A 23 4.95 -9.62 -5.84
N MET A 24 4.64 -8.34 -5.63
CA MET A 24 5.48 -7.45 -4.82
C MET A 24 5.45 -7.83 -3.33
N PHE A 25 4.31 -8.33 -2.85
CA PHE A 25 4.09 -8.71 -1.45
C PHE A 25 4.25 -10.21 -1.18
N GLU A 26 4.68 -11.01 -2.17
CA GLU A 26 4.85 -12.48 -2.04
C GLU A 26 5.74 -12.87 -0.85
N ASN A 27 6.82 -12.12 -0.61
CA ASN A 27 7.75 -12.38 0.49
C ASN A 27 7.20 -11.99 1.87
N GLU A 28 6.11 -11.22 1.92
CA GLU A 28 5.47 -10.78 3.16
C GLU A 28 4.32 -11.70 3.57
N ALA A 29 3.84 -12.53 2.65
CA ALA A 29 2.82 -13.54 2.90
C ALA A 29 3.28 -14.53 3.98
N GLY A 30 2.42 -14.80 4.97
CA GLY A 30 2.76 -15.58 6.16
C GLY A 30 3.50 -14.79 7.24
N GLY A 31 3.83 -13.52 6.97
CA GLY A 31 4.46 -12.61 7.93
C GLY A 31 3.52 -12.15 9.04
N ARG A 32 4.06 -11.47 10.05
CA ARG A 32 3.26 -10.93 11.18
C ARG A 32 2.21 -9.93 10.71
N GLN A 33 2.52 -9.13 9.68
CA GLN A 33 1.67 -8.06 9.15
C GLN A 33 0.74 -8.53 8.03
N MET A 34 1.17 -9.46 7.18
CA MET A 34 0.39 -10.02 6.06
C MET A 34 0.31 -11.54 6.15
N LYS A 35 -0.41 -12.07 7.15
CA LYS A 35 -0.53 -13.52 7.36
C LYS A 35 -1.07 -14.28 6.15
N ASP A 36 -2.12 -13.74 5.53
CA ASP A 36 -2.79 -14.35 4.39
C ASP A 36 -2.30 -13.79 3.04
N GLY A 37 -1.26 -12.93 3.06
CA GLY A 37 -0.84 -12.18 1.88
C GLY A 37 -1.90 -11.17 1.41
N LEU A 38 -1.87 -10.86 0.11
CA LEU A 38 -2.90 -10.05 -0.53
C LEU A 38 -4.15 -10.92 -0.80
N VAL A 39 -5.30 -10.51 -0.27
CA VAL A 39 -6.57 -11.25 -0.45
C VAL A 39 -7.48 -10.60 -1.50
N PRO A 40 -8.41 -11.33 -2.13
CA PRO A 40 -9.21 -10.82 -3.25
C PRO A 40 -10.08 -9.58 -2.95
N SER A 41 -10.38 -9.31 -1.67
CA SER A 41 -11.15 -8.14 -1.24
C SER A 41 -10.30 -6.88 -1.04
N GLN A 42 -9.01 -6.92 -1.37
CA GLN A 42 -8.07 -5.80 -1.27
C GLN A 42 -7.71 -5.28 -2.66
N ILE A 43 -7.37 -4.00 -2.72
CA ILE A 43 -6.84 -3.34 -3.92
C ILE A 43 -5.53 -2.66 -3.56
N CYS A 44 -4.69 -2.41 -4.57
CA CYS A 44 -3.44 -1.69 -4.40
C CYS A 44 -3.52 -0.34 -5.09
N ALA A 45 -3.03 0.69 -4.41
CA ALA A 45 -2.94 2.04 -4.95
C ALA A 45 -1.59 2.66 -4.57
N GLY A 46 -0.90 3.25 -5.53
CA GLY A 46 0.42 3.82 -5.31
C GLY A 46 1.00 4.48 -6.55
N VAL A 47 2.26 4.90 -6.44
CA VAL A 47 3.08 5.34 -7.58
C VAL A 47 4.31 4.46 -7.63
N MET A 48 4.52 3.73 -8.74
CA MET A 48 5.61 2.75 -8.85
C MET A 48 7.01 3.36 -8.71
N GLU A 49 7.16 4.63 -9.11
CA GLU A 49 8.39 5.41 -8.94
C GLU A 49 8.59 5.93 -7.51
N GLY A 50 7.58 5.76 -6.64
CA GLY A 50 7.53 6.31 -5.29
C GLY A 50 7.08 7.77 -5.22
N GLY A 51 7.32 8.41 -4.06
CA GLY A 51 7.08 9.84 -3.83
C GLY A 51 5.67 10.23 -3.39
N LYS A 52 4.68 9.33 -3.49
CA LYS A 52 3.32 9.54 -3.00
C LYS A 52 2.78 8.25 -2.37
N ASP A 53 2.26 8.37 -1.14
CA ASP A 53 1.64 7.26 -0.42
C ASP A 53 0.72 7.80 0.70
N THR A 54 0.01 6.88 1.37
CA THR A 54 -0.76 7.10 2.58
C THR A 54 0.03 6.63 3.82
N CYS A 55 -0.10 7.33 4.95
CA CYS A 55 0.58 6.98 6.20
C CYS A 55 -0.38 7.17 7.38
N GLN A 56 -0.02 6.59 8.55
CA GLN A 56 -0.74 6.72 9.82
C GLN A 56 -0.49 8.08 10.50
#